data_AF-A0A7Y2TV62-F1
#
_entry.id   AF-A0A7Y2TV62-F1
#
_cell.length_a   1.000
_cell.length_b   1.000
_cell.length_c   1.000
_cell.angle_alpha   90.00
_cell.angle_beta   90.00
_cell.angle_gamma   90.00
#
_symmetry.space_group_name_H-M   'P 1'
#
loop_
_entity.id
_entity.type
_entity.pdbx_description
1 polymer ?
#
loop_
_entity_poly.entity_id
_entity_poly.type
_entity_poly.pdbx_seq_one_letter_code
_entity_poly.pdbx_strand_id
1 'polypeptide(L)' 'IERSGGSWSEEEEAEFKAPTLEMFERQSHPLYASARLWDDGIIDPRKSRDVLFLSLRAALNAPIEETRFGVFRM' A
#
# COMPACT_ATOMS: atom_id res chain seq x y z
N ILE A 1 -23.58 0.36 -20.82
CA ILE A 1 -23.82 1.50 -21.73
C ILE A 1 -23.49 1.09 -23.17
N GLU A 2 -22.25 0.71 -23.46
CA GLU A 2 -21.81 0.30 -24.80
C GLU A 2 -22.42 -1.01 -25.32
N ARG A 3 -22.54 -2.03 -24.46
CA ARG A 3 -23.21 -3.31 -24.82
C ARG A 3 -24.69 -3.11 -25.20
N SER A 4 -25.28 -2.00 -24.80
CA SER A 4 -26.68 -1.62 -25.08
C SER A 4 -26.79 -0.56 -26.19
N GLY A 5 -25.70 -0.24 -26.89
CA GLY A 5 -25.67 0.70 -28.02
C GLY A 5 -25.54 2.19 -27.65
N GLY A 6 -25.32 2.53 -26.37
CA GLY A 6 -25.03 3.90 -25.94
C GLY A 6 -23.53 4.16 -25.82
N SER A 7 -23.13 5.43 -25.85
CA SER A 7 -21.75 5.88 -25.55
C SER A 7 -21.78 6.90 -24.42
N TRP A 8 -20.72 6.93 -23.63
CA TRP A 8 -20.55 7.98 -22.63
C TRP A 8 -20.20 9.31 -23.31
N SER A 9 -20.71 10.41 -22.77
CA SER A 9 -20.01 11.69 -22.91
C SER A 9 -18.78 11.71 -22.01
N GLU A 10 -17.80 12.58 -22.31
CA GLU A 10 -16.61 12.73 -21.46
C GLU A 10 -16.98 13.17 -20.03
N GLU A 11 -18.01 14.01 -19.90
CA GLU A 11 -18.52 14.51 -18.61
C GLU A 11 -19.17 13.39 -17.81
N GLU A 12 -20.04 12.57 -18.43
CA GLU A 12 -20.69 11.44 -17.77
C GLU A 12 -19.66 10.40 -17.31
N GLU A 13 -18.64 10.14 -18.14
CA GLU A 13 -17.57 9.20 -17.78
C GLU A 13 -16.72 9.71 -16.61
N ALA A 14 -16.41 11.02 -16.61
CA ALA A 14 -15.68 11.66 -15.52
C ALA A 14 -16.47 11.61 -14.20
N GLU A 15 -17.77 11.95 -14.23
CA GLU A 15 -18.65 11.87 -13.06
C GLU A 15 -18.76 10.44 -12.52
N PHE A 16 -18.86 9.45 -13.41
CA PHE A 16 -18.90 8.05 -13.02
C PHE A 16 -17.59 7.58 -12.35
N LYS A 17 -16.44 8.03 -12.86
CA LYS A 17 -15.12 7.67 -12.31
C LYS A 17 -14.78 8.42 -11.02
N ALA A 18 -15.26 9.65 -10.86
CA ALA A 18 -14.96 10.53 -9.73
C ALA A 18 -15.03 9.85 -8.34
N PRO A 19 -16.11 9.14 -7.94
CA PRO A 19 -16.17 8.53 -6.61
C PRO A 19 -15.12 7.44 -6.39
N THR A 20 -14.72 6.72 -7.45
CA THR A 20 -13.67 5.71 -7.36
C THR A 20 -12.30 6.37 -7.20
N LEU A 21 -12.02 7.42 -7.97
CA LEU A 21 -10.78 8.18 -7.84
C LEU A 21 -10.64 8.80 -6.44
N GLU A 22 -11.71 9.41 -5.92
CA GLU A 22 -11.73 9.97 -4.57
C GLU A 22 -11.53 8.88 -3.50
N MET A 23 -12.18 7.72 -3.67
CA MET A 23 -11.98 6.58 -2.78
C MET A 23 -10.51 6.16 -2.75
N PHE A 24 -9.88 6.01 -3.91
CA PHE A 24 -8.46 5.65 -3.99
C PHE A 24 -7.59 6.70 -3.33
N GLU A 25 -7.73 7.98 -3.69
CA GLU A 25 -6.94 9.08 -3.11
C GLU A 25 -6.99 9.08 -1.57
N ARG A 26 -8.19 8.96 -1.01
CA ARG A 26 -8.38 8.92 0.45
C ARG A 26 -7.74 7.70 1.08
N GLN A 27 -7.89 6.52 0.47
CA GLN A 27 -7.45 5.26 1.06
C GLN A 27 -5.98 4.94 0.79
N SER A 28 -5.37 5.54 -0.24
CA SER A 28 -3.94 5.43 -0.54
C SER A 28 -3.08 6.40 0.25
N HIS A 29 -3.68 7.39 0.93
CA HIS A 29 -2.93 8.34 1.74
C HIS A 29 -2.21 7.62 2.90
N PRO A 30 -0.93 7.95 3.20
CA PRO A 30 -0.16 7.26 4.25
C PRO A 30 -0.87 7.21 5.62
N LEU A 31 -1.53 8.31 6.00
CA LEU A 31 -2.30 8.38 7.24
C LEU A 31 -3.46 7.37 7.30
N TYR A 32 -4.05 7.01 6.16
CA TYR A 32 -5.12 6.03 6.12
C TYR A 32 -4.61 4.63 6.48
N ALA A 33 -3.44 4.25 5.97
CA ALA A 33 -2.76 2.99 6.26
C ALA A 33 -2.27 2.92 7.70
N SER A 34 -1.58 3.97 8.16
CA SER A 34 -0.97 4.01 9.49
C SER A 34 -2.01 4.05 10.62
N ALA A 35 -3.17 4.70 10.40
CA ALA A 35 -4.31 4.65 11.32
C ALA A 35 -4.93 3.25 11.48
N ARG A 36 -4.57 2.30 10.60
CA ARG A 36 -5.06 0.91 10.59
C ARG A 36 -3.97 -0.12 10.87
N LEU A 37 -2.77 0.33 11.23
CA LEU A 37 -1.62 -0.52 11.51
C LEU A 37 -1.26 -1.44 10.34
N TRP A 38 -1.46 -0.97 9.10
CA TRP A 38 -0.93 -1.66 7.92
C TRP A 38 0.59 -1.48 7.82
N ASP A 39 1.11 -0.47 8.49
CA ASP A 39 2.53 -0.16 8.70
C ASP A 39 2.78 0.08 10.20
N ASP A 40 4.05 -0.01 10.60
CA ASP A 40 4.50 0.28 11.97
C ASP A 40 4.76 1.79 12.20
N GLY A 41 4.42 2.65 11.23
CA GLY A 41 4.53 4.10 11.34
C GLY A 41 5.10 4.78 10.10
N ILE A 42 4.65 6.01 9.87
CA ILE A 42 5.20 6.92 8.86
C ILE A 42 6.45 7.60 9.41
N ILE A 43 7.53 7.59 8.64
CA ILE A 43 8.81 8.20 9.04
C ILE A 43 9.23 9.32 8.07
N ASP A 44 10.01 10.28 8.58
CA ASP A 44 10.74 11.22 7.73
C ASP A 44 11.71 10.43 6.83
N PRO A 45 11.67 10.58 5.48
CA PRO A 45 12.56 9.85 4.59
C PRO A 45 14.05 10.00 4.89
N ARG A 46 14.45 11.13 5.52
CA ARG A 46 15.85 11.38 5.94
C ARG A 46 16.27 10.52 7.14
N LYS A 47 15.32 9.94 7.86
CA LYS A 47 15.52 9.09 9.04
C LYS A 47 15.52 7.59 8.74
N SER A 48 15.29 7.19 7.50
CA SER A 48 15.27 5.77 7.10
C SER A 48 16.50 4.98 7.56
N ARG A 49 17.70 5.57 7.47
CA ARG A 49 18.94 4.92 7.95
C ARG A 49 18.92 4.64 9.45
N ASP A 50 18.51 5.62 10.25
CA ASP A 50 18.48 5.52 11.71
C ASP A 50 17.45 4.47 12.15
N VAL A 51 16.27 4.49 11.53
CA VAL A 51 15.19 3.52 11.80
C VAL A 51 15.65 2.09 11.46
N LEU A 52 16.20 1.86 10.26
CA LEU A 52 16.70 0.54 9.88
C LEU A 52 17.83 0.05 10.80
N PHE A 53 18.76 0.94 11.18
CA PHE A 53 19.85 0.60 12.10
C PHE A 53 19.31 0.12 13.46
N LEU A 54 18.36 0.87 14.04
CA LEU A 54 17.75 0.51 15.32
C LEU A 54 16.94 -0.79 15.23
N SER A 55 16.15 -0.97 14.18
CA SER A 55 15.36 -2.19 13.96
C SER A 55 16.24 -3.43 13.80
N LEU A 56 17.33 -3.34 13.01
CA LEU A 56 18.29 -4.45 12.87
C LEU A 56 19.00 -4.76 14.18
N ARG A 57 19.43 -3.73 14.92
CA ARG A 57 20.04 -3.92 16.24
C ARG A 57 19.09 -4.62 17.22
N ALA A 58 17.80 -4.28 17.17
CA ALA A 58 16.78 -4.94 17.98
C ALA A 58 16.59 -6.40 17.55
N ALA A 59 16.47 -6.68 16.24
CA ALA A 59 16.27 -8.03 15.70
C ALA A 59 17.41 -9.00 16.05
N LEU A 60 18.66 -8.51 16.13
CA LEU A 60 19.84 -9.31 16.47
C LEU A 60 19.89 -9.80 17.93
N ASN A 61 18.90 -9.49 18.76
CA ASN A 61 18.75 -10.12 20.08
C ASN A 61 18.16 -11.53 20.00
N ALA A 62 17.64 -11.94 18.84
CA ALA A 62 17.21 -13.31 18.55
C ALA A 62 18.22 -14.01 17.62
N PRO A 63 18.37 -15.35 17.71
CA PRO A 63 19.21 -16.09 16.77
C PRO A 63 18.64 -16.03 15.34
N ILE A 64 19.53 -16.07 14.35
CA ILE A 64 19.13 -16.17 12.94
C ILE A 64 18.74 -17.64 12.65
N GLU A 65 17.50 -17.86 12.21
CA GLU A 65 16.97 -19.20 11.91
C GLU A 65 17.30 -19.67 10.48
N GLU A 66 17.36 -20.99 10.27
CA GLU A 66 17.46 -21.56 8.94
C GLU A 66 16.14 -21.42 8.17
N THR A 67 16.20 -20.95 6.92
CA THR A 67 15.02 -20.86 6.06
C THR A 67 14.72 -22.21 5.40
N ARG A 68 13.48 -22.69 5.54
CA ARG A 68 12.97 -23.86 4.82
C ARG A 68 11.81 -23.44 3.92
N PHE A 69 11.98 -23.60 2.61
CA PHE A 69 10.95 -23.24 1.63
C PHE A 69 9.87 -24.31 1.52
N GLY A 70 8.66 -23.88 1.14
CA GLY A 70 7.59 -24.76 0.69
C GLY A 70 7.80 -25.25 -0.74
N VAL A 71 6.74 -25.75 -1.37
CA VAL A 71 6.78 -26.23 -2.76
C VAL A 71 6.76 -25.04 -3.72
N PHE A 72 7.72 -25.02 -4.65
CA PHE A 72 7.70 -24.09 -5.77
C PHE A 72 6.80 -24.62 -6.90
N ARG A 73 5.87 -23.78 -7.40
CA ARG A 73 5.10 -24.06 -8.62
C ARG A 73 5.91 -23.56 -9.83
N MET A 74 6.38 -24.51 -10.64
CA MET A 74 7.11 -24.27 -11.90
C MET A 74 6.16 -24.07 -13.09
#